data_AF-A0A8J5TM33-F1
#
_entry.id   AF-A0A8J5TM33-F1
#
_cell.length_a   1.000
_cell.length_b   1.000
_cell.length_c   1.000
_cell.angle_alpha   90.00
_cell.angle_beta   90.00
_cell.angle_gamma   90.00
#
_symmetry.space_group_name_H-M   'P 1'
#
loop_
_entity.id
_entity.type
_entity.pdbx_description
1 polymer ?
#
loop_
_entity_poly.entity_id
_entity_poly.type
_entity_poly.pdbx_seq_one_letter_code
_entity_poly.pdbx_strand_id
1 'polypeptide(L)'
;MPNHVGVSIIQVTCIYPGGAPASVLTQGVTDFIPAGTWSVLECPGGTWMKGFTQAVTPSLGGGDDDALANMRLYCSQDSAGSGVGTELTVNSDSRNPWGTPSLCPEGFVGCGLRAKVERNNADNTGINDVHFKCCLFT
;
A
#
# COMPACT_ATOMS: atom_id res chain seq x y z
N MET A 1 11.41 -25.19 -4.76
CA MET A 1 10.53 -24.03 -5.01
C MET A 1 11.15 -22.87 -4.25
N PRO A 2 11.60 -21.77 -4.88
CA PRO A 2 11.99 -20.59 -4.12
C PRO A 2 10.73 -20.08 -3.43
N ASN A 3 10.85 -19.77 -2.15
CA ASN A 3 9.82 -19.09 -1.36
C ASN A 3 9.34 -17.83 -2.11
N HIS A 4 8.06 -17.79 -2.47
CA HIS A 4 7.45 -16.56 -2.97
C HIS A 4 7.42 -15.55 -1.82
N VAL A 5 8.12 -14.43 -2.00
CA VAL A 5 8.24 -13.36 -1.00
C VAL A 5 7.32 -12.23 -1.41
N GLY A 6 6.36 -11.90 -0.56
CA GLY A 6 5.39 -10.83 -0.79
C GLY A 6 5.05 -10.09 0.49
N VAL A 7 4.36 -8.96 0.35
CA VAL A 7 3.86 -8.19 1.48
C VAL A 7 2.76 -9.00 2.17
N SER A 8 2.95 -9.32 3.44
CA SER A 8 2.03 -10.13 4.23
C SER A 8 1.01 -9.30 5.01
N ILE A 9 1.39 -8.10 5.43
CA ILE A 9 0.56 -7.16 6.19
C ILE A 9 0.80 -5.74 5.71
N ILE A 10 -0.27 -4.96 5.58
CA ILE A 10 -0.25 -3.51 5.42
C ILE A 10 -1.02 -2.88 6.56
N GLN A 11 -0.41 -1.87 7.18
CA GLN A 11 -1.04 -1.01 8.16
C GLN A 11 -1.08 0.41 7.64
N VAL A 12 -2.26 1.02 7.68
CA VAL A 12 -2.49 2.42 7.32
C VAL A 12 -2.94 3.16 8.56
N THR A 13 -2.21 4.22 8.92
CA THR A 13 -2.59 5.13 9.99
C THR A 13 -3.20 6.38 9.38
N CYS A 14 -4.47 6.62 9.67
CA CYS A 14 -5.16 7.84 9.31
C CYS A 14 -5.05 8.85 10.46
N ILE A 15 -4.81 10.11 10.10
CA ILE A 15 -4.83 11.25 11.02
C ILE A 15 -5.77 12.32 10.46
N TYR A 16 -6.40 13.10 11.33
CA TYR A 16 -7.18 14.26 10.91
C TYR A 16 -6.26 15.45 10.54
N PRO A 17 -6.74 16.43 9.74
CA PRO A 17 -5.98 17.64 9.40
C PRO A 17 -5.34 18.38 10.59
N GLY A 18 -5.95 18.31 11.78
CA GLY A 18 -5.40 18.89 13.02
C GLY A 18 -4.35 18.03 13.73
N GLY A 19 -3.89 16.93 13.14
CA GLY A 19 -2.94 15.98 13.74
C GLY A 19 -3.54 15.04 14.78
N ALA A 20 -4.85 15.13 15.04
CA ALA A 20 -5.53 14.20 15.93
C ALA A 20 -5.51 12.77 15.34
N PRO A 21 -5.23 11.73 16.13
CA PRO A 21 -5.33 10.35 15.68
C PRO A 21 -6.75 10.05 15.19
N ALA A 22 -6.88 9.46 14.00
CA ALA A 22 -8.17 9.00 13.50
C ALA A 22 -8.32 7.49 13.73
N SER A 23 -7.80 6.68 12.81
CA SER A 23 -7.95 5.23 12.85
C SER A 23 -6.71 4.53 12.31
N VAL A 24 -6.44 3.35 12.84
CA VAL A 24 -5.46 2.43 12.28
C VAL A 24 -6.20 1.29 11.60
N LEU A 25 -5.88 1.04 10.33
CA LEU A 25 -6.41 -0.07 9.56
C LEU A 25 -5.27 -1.03 9.23
N THR A 26 -5.36 -2.25 9.75
CA THR A 26 -4.43 -3.33 9.42
C THR A 26 -5.14 -4.35 8.54
N GLN A 27 -4.55 -4.66 7.39
CA GLN A 27 -5.04 -5.64 6.41
C GLN A 27 -3.93 -6.63 6.09
N GLY A 28 -4.29 -7.90 5.89
CA GLY A 28 -3.33 -8.94 5.55
C GLY A 28 -3.69 -10.27 6.18
N VAL A 29 -2.67 -11.10 6.37
CA VAL A 29 -2.78 -12.40 7.03
C VAL A 29 -2.80 -12.17 8.54
N THR A 30 -3.85 -12.64 9.22
CA THR A 30 -4.11 -12.33 10.64
C THR A 30 -4.34 -13.57 11.50
N ASP A 31 -4.36 -14.75 10.90
CA ASP A 31 -4.50 -16.04 11.59
C ASP A 31 -3.17 -16.53 12.19
N PHE A 32 -2.04 -15.93 11.80
CA PHE A 32 -0.74 -16.07 12.46
C PHE A 32 0.11 -14.80 12.29
N ILE A 33 1.31 -14.77 12.90
CA ILE A 33 2.30 -13.70 12.71
C ILE A 33 3.23 -14.12 11.55
N PRO A 34 3.09 -13.53 10.35
CA PRO A 34 3.97 -13.85 9.23
C PRO A 34 5.39 -13.35 9.51
N ALA A 35 6.39 -14.09 9.02
CA ALA A 35 7.77 -13.62 9.03
C ALA A 35 7.93 -12.39 8.11
N GLY A 36 8.78 -11.45 8.50
CA GLY A 36 9.04 -10.23 7.74
C GLY A 36 9.49 -9.07 8.60
N THR A 37 9.80 -7.94 7.96
CA THR A 37 10.10 -6.66 8.61
C THR A 37 9.13 -5.59 8.13
N TRP A 38 8.80 -4.65 9.01
CA TRP A 38 8.00 -3.48 8.65
C TRP A 38 8.85 -2.48 7.88
N SER A 39 8.32 -2.02 6.75
CA SER A 39 8.80 -0.83 6.06
C SER A 39 7.79 0.30 6.26
N VAL A 40 8.26 1.51 6.55
CA VAL A 40 7.40 2.66 6.86
C VAL A 40 7.48 3.67 5.73
N LEU A 41 6.31 4.05 5.19
CA LEU A 41 6.16 5.18 4.27
C LEU A 41 5.30 6.23 4.96
N GLU A 42 5.89 7.38 5.28
CA GLU A 42 5.22 8.48 5.97
C GLU A 42 5.39 9.77 5.16
N CYS A 43 4.27 10.38 4.79
CA CYS A 43 4.30 11.65 4.07
C CYS A 43 4.89 12.77 4.95
N PRO A 44 5.67 13.71 4.36
CA PRO A 44 6.18 14.86 5.10
C PRO A 44 5.08 15.60 5.85
N GLY A 45 5.43 16.17 7.00
CA GLY A 45 4.47 16.92 7.82
C GLY A 45 3.75 18.00 7.02
N GLY A 46 2.42 18.05 7.16
CA GLY A 46 1.59 18.97 6.39
C GLY A 46 1.32 18.52 4.95
N THR A 47 1.59 17.27 4.59
CA THR A 47 1.17 16.66 3.32
C THR A 47 0.42 15.36 3.58
N TRP A 48 -0.28 14.88 2.56
CA TRP A 48 -1.24 13.77 2.68
C TRP A 48 -0.98 12.72 1.63
N MET A 49 -1.35 11.47 1.90
CA MET A 49 -1.35 10.45 0.85
C MET A 49 -2.22 10.91 -0.32
N LYS A 50 -1.62 11.17 -1.48
CA LYS A 50 -2.30 11.54 -2.71
C LYS A 50 -2.57 10.34 -3.60
N GLY A 51 -1.75 9.31 -3.51
CA GLY A 51 -1.92 8.13 -4.34
C GLY A 51 -0.84 7.10 -4.09
N PHE A 52 -0.84 6.06 -4.91
CA PHE A 52 0.12 4.98 -4.80
C PHE A 52 0.40 4.31 -6.15
N THR A 53 1.51 3.60 -6.23
CA THR A 53 1.78 2.59 -7.25
C THR A 53 2.19 1.31 -6.53
N GLN A 54 1.74 0.17 -7.03
CA GLN A 54 2.18 -1.14 -6.57
C GLN A 54 2.95 -1.87 -7.68
N ALA A 55 3.90 -2.71 -7.29
CA ALA A 55 4.49 -3.72 -8.17
C ALA A 55 4.07 -5.10 -7.64
N VAL A 56 3.35 -5.83 -8.47
CA VAL A 56 2.86 -7.17 -8.17
C VAL A 56 3.69 -8.15 -9.00
N THR A 57 4.08 -9.26 -8.39
CA THR A 57 4.76 -10.35 -9.10
C THR A 57 3.87 -10.81 -10.27
N PRO A 58 4.40 -10.94 -11.50
CA PRO A 58 3.59 -11.38 -12.62
C PRO A 58 3.17 -12.84 -12.46
N SER A 59 1.91 -13.16 -12.75
CA SER A 59 1.46 -14.54 -12.88
C SER A 59 2.29 -15.30 -13.95
N LEU A 60 3.10 -16.30 -13.56
CA LEU A 60 3.89 -17.11 -14.50
C LEU A 60 3.13 -18.36 -14.98
N GLY A 61 1.98 -18.65 -14.38
CA GLY A 61 1.08 -19.74 -14.74
C GLY A 61 1.52 -21.07 -14.12
N GLY A 62 0.58 -21.78 -13.51
CA GLY A 62 0.81 -23.11 -12.92
C GLY A 62 1.03 -23.14 -11.40
N GLY A 63 0.40 -22.22 -10.65
CA GLY A 63 0.33 -22.26 -9.18
C GLY A 63 1.01 -21.05 -8.53
N ASP A 64 0.21 -20.23 -7.85
CA ASP A 64 0.55 -19.10 -6.97
C ASP A 64 1.63 -18.11 -7.45
N ASP A 65 1.25 -17.03 -8.13
CA ASP A 65 2.22 -16.05 -8.64
C ASP A 65 1.79 -14.56 -8.60
N ASP A 66 0.76 -14.18 -7.84
CA ASP A 66 0.38 -12.75 -7.71
C ASP A 66 0.63 -12.27 -6.29
N ALA A 67 1.81 -11.69 -6.01
CA ALA A 67 2.10 -11.11 -4.69
C ALA A 67 2.53 -9.66 -4.82
N LEU A 68 2.00 -8.78 -3.96
CA LEU A 68 2.51 -7.42 -3.82
C LEU A 68 3.95 -7.49 -3.35
N ALA A 69 4.88 -7.01 -4.17
CA ALA A 69 6.31 -7.06 -3.89
C ALA A 69 6.88 -5.69 -3.50
N ASN A 70 6.44 -4.64 -4.20
CA ASN A 70 6.91 -3.27 -3.96
C ASN A 70 5.74 -2.30 -3.87
N MET A 71 5.95 -1.19 -3.16
CA MET A 71 4.96 -0.14 -3.02
C MET A 71 5.62 1.24 -3.11
N ARG A 72 4.95 2.15 -3.80
CA ARG A 72 5.29 3.56 -3.86
C ARG A 72 4.10 4.38 -3.39
N LEU A 73 4.34 5.31 -2.50
CA LEU A 73 3.38 6.30 -2.02
C LEU A 73 3.68 7.65 -2.66
N TYR A 74 2.63 8.35 -3.10
CA TYR A 74 2.71 9.73 -3.54
C TYR A 74 2.05 10.61 -2.48
N CYS A 75 2.77 11.62 -2.02
CA CYS A 75 2.24 12.62 -1.10
C CYS A 75 1.71 13.82 -1.88
N SER A 76 0.80 14.59 -1.28
CA SER A 76 0.34 15.85 -1.86
C SER A 76 1.48 16.86 -1.91
N GLN A 77 1.35 17.83 -2.81
CA GLN A 77 2.32 18.93 -2.93
C GLN A 77 2.25 19.88 -1.74
N ASP A 78 1.07 20.00 -1.12
CA ASP A 78 0.79 20.94 -0.05
C ASP A 78 -0.19 20.37 1.00
N SER A 79 -0.50 21.20 1.98
CA SER A 79 -1.42 20.89 3.09
C SER A 79 -2.89 20.90 2.72
N ALA A 80 -3.25 21.42 1.55
CA ALA A 80 -4.61 21.36 1.02
C ALA A 80 -4.90 20.04 0.28
N GLY A 81 -3.90 19.15 0.18
CA GLY A 81 -4.04 17.90 -0.54
C GLY A 81 -3.99 18.07 -2.06
N SER A 82 -3.50 19.20 -2.57
CA SER A 82 -3.39 19.47 -4.01
C SER A 82 -2.16 18.81 -4.63
N GLY A 83 -2.27 18.46 -5.90
CA GLY A 83 -1.14 18.01 -6.71
C GLY A 83 -0.40 16.79 -6.16
N VAL A 84 0.72 16.44 -6.79
CA VAL A 84 1.65 15.39 -6.35
C VAL A 84 2.98 16.03 -5.98
N GLY A 85 3.43 15.77 -4.76
CA GLY A 85 4.70 16.22 -4.21
C GLY A 85 5.68 15.05 -4.04
N THR A 86 6.06 14.78 -2.79
CA THR A 86 7.07 13.76 -2.46
C THR A 86 6.65 12.34 -2.86
N GLU A 87 7.57 11.59 -3.46
CA GLU A 87 7.45 10.15 -3.70
C GLU A 87 8.23 9.37 -2.65
N LEU A 88 7.63 8.32 -2.10
CA LEU A 88 8.27 7.42 -1.11
C LEU A 88 8.15 5.98 -1.61
N THR A 89 9.24 5.23 -1.64
CA THR A 89 9.27 3.88 -2.25
C THR A 89 9.85 2.85 -1.29
N VAL A 90 9.16 1.71 -1.17
CA VAL A 90 9.72 0.44 -0.68
C VAL A 90 9.92 -0.45 -1.90
N ASN A 91 11.17 -0.75 -2.23
CA ASN A 91 11.55 -1.60 -3.35
C ASN A 91 12.35 -2.80 -2.84
N SER A 92 11.64 -3.87 -2.51
CA SER A 92 12.19 -5.11 -1.97
C SER A 92 12.69 -6.04 -3.08
N ASP A 93 12.12 -5.94 -4.28
CA ASP A 93 12.52 -6.75 -5.43
C ASP A 93 12.39 -5.97 -6.75
N SER A 94 13.54 -5.54 -7.28
CA SER A 94 13.63 -4.72 -8.48
C SER A 94 13.19 -5.42 -9.77
N ARG A 95 12.95 -6.73 -9.73
CA ARG A 95 12.48 -7.50 -10.89
C ARG A 95 10.99 -7.31 -11.17
N ASN A 96 10.22 -6.88 -10.17
CA ASN A 96 8.78 -6.72 -10.32
C ASN A 96 8.44 -5.40 -11.03
N PRO A 97 7.73 -5.45 -12.17
CA PRO A 97 7.38 -4.24 -12.90
C PRO A 97 6.37 -3.41 -12.10
N TRP A 98 6.57 -2.09 -12.10
CA TRP A 98 5.62 -1.17 -11.51
C TRP A 98 4.35 -1.07 -12.36
N GLY A 99 3.19 -1.09 -11.70
CA GLY A 99 1.92 -0.76 -12.34
C GLY A 99 1.78 0.73 -12.64
N THR A 100 0.58 1.13 -13.08
CA THR A 100 0.25 2.55 -13.26
C THR A 100 -0.06 3.23 -11.93
N PRO A 101 0.37 4.49 -11.71
CA PRO A 101 -0.03 5.25 -10.54
C PRO A 101 -1.56 5.42 -10.44
N SER A 102 -2.08 5.19 -9.23
CA SER A 102 -3.46 5.50 -8.85
C SER A 102 -3.45 6.71 -7.95
N LEU A 103 -3.92 7.85 -8.48
CA LEU A 103 -3.94 9.14 -7.78
C LEU A 103 -5.37 9.53 -7.41
N CYS A 104 -5.51 10.15 -6.24
CA CYS A 104 -6.75 10.81 -5.85
C CYS A 104 -6.95 12.09 -6.68
N PRO A 105 -8.20 12.44 -7.03
CA PRO A 105 -8.52 13.69 -7.70
C PRO A 105 -8.04 14.92 -6.93
N GLU A 106 -8.01 16.08 -7.58
CA GLU A 106 -7.73 17.36 -6.91
C GLU A 106 -8.71 17.63 -5.77
N GLY A 107 -8.18 18.06 -4.62
CA GLY A 107 -8.95 18.23 -3.37
C GLY A 107 -9.29 16.93 -2.62
N PHE A 108 -8.78 15.78 -3.06
CA PHE A 108 -8.97 14.49 -2.40
C PHE A 108 -7.64 13.88 -1.95
N VAL A 109 -7.70 13.15 -0.82
CA VAL A 109 -6.57 12.42 -0.23
C VAL A 109 -7.00 11.01 0.16
N GLY A 110 -6.02 10.13 0.36
CA GLY A 110 -6.22 8.77 0.85
C GLY A 110 -6.80 8.77 2.27
N CYS A 111 -7.92 8.09 2.46
CA CYS A 111 -8.64 7.99 3.73
C CYS A 111 -8.97 6.56 4.14
N GLY A 112 -8.57 5.58 3.35
CA GLY A 112 -8.85 4.17 3.62
C GLY A 112 -8.17 3.25 2.62
N LEU A 113 -8.28 1.95 2.89
CA LEU A 113 -7.64 0.88 2.13
C LEU A 113 -8.60 -0.31 2.02
N ARG A 114 -8.58 -0.98 0.88
CA ARG A 114 -8.99 -2.39 0.75
C ARG A 114 -7.83 -3.18 0.17
N ALA A 115 -7.63 -4.41 0.63
CA ALA A 115 -6.60 -5.30 0.14
C ALA A 115 -7.24 -6.61 -0.32
N LYS A 116 -6.71 -7.20 -1.39
CA LYS A 116 -7.00 -8.58 -1.79
C LYS A 116 -5.94 -9.47 -1.15
N VAL A 117 -6.39 -10.41 -0.33
CA VAL A 117 -5.53 -11.33 0.43
C VAL A 117 -5.80 -12.74 -0.04
N GLU A 118 -4.76 -13.47 -0.45
CA GLU A 118 -4.88 -14.89 -0.81
C GLU A 118 -5.00 -15.73 0.45
N ARG A 119 -5.94 -16.69 0.47
CA ARG A 119 -6.14 -17.63 1.57
C ARG A 119 -6.27 -19.07 1.03
N ASN A 120 -5.16 -19.68 0.59
CA ASN A 120 -5.08 -21.12 0.29
C ASN A 120 -4.38 -21.96 1.38
N ASN A 121 -4.99 -23.07 1.77
CA ASN A 121 -4.57 -24.02 2.83
C ASN A 121 -3.16 -24.64 2.71
N ALA A 122 -2.36 -24.32 1.70
CA ALA A 122 -1.03 -24.90 1.46
C ALA A 122 0.12 -23.87 1.58
N ASP A 123 -0.08 -22.64 1.09
CA ASP A 123 0.88 -21.52 1.15
C ASP A 123 0.11 -20.19 1.36
N ASN A 124 -0.64 -20.12 2.47
CA ASN A 124 -1.34 -18.91 2.90
C ASN A 124 -0.32 -17.84 3.32
N THR A 125 0.15 -16.93 2.45
CA THR A 125 0.61 -15.62 2.96
C THR A 125 0.93 -14.58 1.89
N GLY A 126 -0.04 -13.78 1.47
CA GLY A 126 0.26 -12.62 0.63
C GLY A 126 -0.91 -11.67 0.42
N ILE A 127 -0.61 -10.37 0.42
CA ILE A 127 -1.45 -9.34 -0.20
C ILE A 127 -1.14 -9.37 -1.69
N ASN A 128 -2.15 -9.51 -2.54
CA ASN A 128 -1.99 -9.61 -3.99
C ASN A 128 -2.30 -8.28 -4.69
N ASP A 129 -3.12 -7.44 -4.05
CA ASP A 129 -3.59 -6.18 -4.60
C ASP A 129 -4.04 -5.23 -3.49
N VAL A 130 -3.77 -3.94 -3.66
CA VAL A 130 -4.25 -2.88 -2.76
C VAL A 130 -4.94 -1.77 -3.52
N HIS A 131 -6.02 -1.26 -2.94
CA HIS A 131 -6.75 -0.12 -3.45
C HIS A 131 -6.99 0.86 -2.32
N PHE A 132 -6.47 2.08 -2.45
CA PHE A 132 -6.77 3.15 -1.53
C PHE A 132 -8.07 3.86 -1.89
N LYS A 133 -8.82 4.26 -0.86
CA LYS A 133 -10.03 5.06 -0.98
C LYS A 133 -9.65 6.53 -0.90
N CYS A 134 -10.14 7.33 -1.83
CA CYS A 134 -10.03 8.77 -1.79
C CYS A 134 -11.25 9.39 -1.08
N CYS A 135 -11.01 10.36 -0.20
CA CYS A 135 -12.04 11.18 0.43
C CYS A 135 -11.74 12.67 0.20
N LEU A 136 -12.80 13.47 0.24
CA LEU A 136 -12.70 14.93 0.28
C LEU A 136 -11.81 15.37 1.45
N PHE A 137 -10.92 16.30 1.16
CA PHE A 137 -10.15 17.00 2.18
C PHE A 137 -10.98 18.20 2.66
N THR A 138 -11.81 17.99 3.69
CA THR A 138 -12.66 19.01 4.32
C THR A 138 -12.53 19.00 5.82
#